data_AF-A0AAD2FEH7-F1
#
_entry.id   AF-A0AAD2FEH7-F1
#
_cell.length_a   1.000
_cell.length_b   1.000
_cell.length_c   1.000
_cell.angle_alpha   90.00
_cell.angle_beta   90.00
_cell.angle_gamma   90.00
#
_symmetry.space_group_name_H-M   'P 1'
#
loop_
_entity.id
_entity.type
_entity.pdbx_description
1 polymer ?
#
loop_
_entity_poly.entity_id
_entity_poly.type
_entity_poly.pdbx_seq_one_letter_code
_entity_poly.pdbx_strand_id
1 'polypeptide(L)'
;MATMTASPTPVSASKTTKFQLIALMKSCIKHLEESDEYAPIIYQTSNKLHEYADSQSKQLQAQILKLQQNREQAMKQNKIMQQQHQRHTQQKNSAAASKAQATAAENKVASQKLSALEQQKRAAAERRRQQVIEQRRKAALEQKKKEEERKRQFLEMERRKEQLKAEALQKAAENKAASHSKQEQRIEDDAMSELDKIGGKTSTESDEPEVPIAHANLERITTPTGTTPNETGQGSASPATPLETTSAHSSQLESPIPSPHPPVSAPGQQQPQQKSHPNQLRNRPPFDTPPQPHHATQPSWDDAFSSTSSMPDSVATTETMEDPPGLEISEVKKQILIQWGLQPPGYQMLKRVDQLVVSIQTVFPPFAGVPAHSYFDGWKVLAPNDFLCYGADSLLPTLDTDKLKKAVRKIRFFLHPDKLPRDMTEGQMYVCKLLWDVTSDALEEFKHSKAQT
;
A
#
# COMPACT_ATOMS: atom_id res chain seq x y z
N MET A 1 -71.34 55.09 -0.71
CA MET A 1 -70.47 56.03 -1.43
C MET A 1 -69.15 55.31 -1.71
N ALA A 2 -68.65 55.34 -2.95
CA ALA A 2 -67.37 54.74 -3.31
C ALA A 2 -66.75 55.56 -4.46
N THR A 3 -65.66 56.27 -4.19
CA THR A 3 -64.96 57.11 -5.16
C THR A 3 -63.88 56.30 -5.87
N MET A 4 -64.11 55.94 -7.14
CA MET A 4 -63.10 55.27 -7.96
C MET A 4 -62.14 56.29 -8.59
N THR A 5 -60.92 56.37 -8.08
CA THR A 5 -59.84 57.19 -8.65
C THR A 5 -59.14 56.43 -9.78
N ALA A 6 -59.50 56.72 -11.03
CA ALA A 6 -58.79 56.19 -12.19
C ALA A 6 -57.38 56.77 -12.30
N SER A 7 -56.36 55.92 -12.41
CA SER A 7 -54.97 56.33 -12.59
C SER A 7 -54.68 56.64 -14.07
N PRO A 8 -54.04 57.77 -14.41
CA PRO A 8 -53.70 58.09 -15.79
C PRO A 8 -52.58 57.16 -16.30
N THR A 9 -52.84 56.44 -17.38
CA THR A 9 -51.82 55.62 -18.07
C THR A 9 -50.75 56.51 -18.70
N PRO A 10 -49.45 56.20 -18.55
CA PRO A 10 -48.38 56.99 -19.16
C PRO A 10 -48.45 56.88 -20.69
N VAL A 11 -48.60 58.01 -21.37
CA VAL A 11 -48.60 58.06 -22.84
C VAL A 11 -47.22 57.68 -23.34
N SER A 12 -47.15 56.65 -24.20
CA SER A 12 -45.88 56.15 -24.72
C SER A 12 -45.23 57.18 -25.64
N ALA A 13 -44.16 57.82 -25.15
CA ALA A 13 -43.38 58.77 -25.94
C ALA A 13 -42.71 58.05 -27.11
N SER A 14 -43.31 58.17 -28.30
CA SER A 14 -42.81 57.58 -29.53
C SER A 14 -41.37 57.99 -29.76
N LYS A 15 -40.48 57.02 -29.96
CA LYS A 15 -39.05 57.25 -30.21
C LYS A 15 -38.83 57.85 -31.61
N THR A 16 -39.10 59.14 -31.76
CA THR A 16 -38.78 59.91 -32.97
C THR A 16 -37.31 59.71 -33.28
N THR A 17 -37.03 58.99 -34.36
CA THR A 17 -35.67 58.58 -34.69
C THR A 17 -34.86 59.80 -35.13
N LYS A 18 -33.54 59.77 -34.89
CA LYS A 18 -32.63 60.87 -35.29
C LYS A 18 -32.77 61.23 -36.77
N PHE A 19 -33.09 60.26 -37.62
CA PHE A 19 -33.36 60.43 -39.05
C PHE A 19 -34.65 61.20 -39.35
N GLN A 20 -35.75 60.97 -38.60
CA GLN A 20 -36.99 61.74 -38.74
C GLN A 20 -36.80 63.21 -38.36
N LEU A 21 -36.05 63.48 -37.30
CA LEU A 21 -35.73 64.86 -36.91
C LEU A 21 -34.86 65.57 -37.98
N ILE A 22 -33.88 64.88 -38.55
CA ILE A 22 -33.05 65.41 -39.66
C ILE A 22 -33.90 65.66 -40.91
N ALA A 23 -34.85 64.77 -41.25
CA ALA A 23 -35.75 64.96 -42.38
C ALA A 23 -36.67 66.17 -42.18
N LEU A 24 -37.24 66.33 -40.98
CA LEU A 24 -38.06 67.48 -40.61
C LEU A 24 -37.26 68.79 -40.71
N MET A 25 -36.06 68.84 -40.13
CA MET A 25 -35.18 70.02 -40.20
C MET A 25 -34.83 70.38 -41.65
N LYS A 26 -34.50 69.40 -42.51
CA LYS A 26 -34.26 69.65 -43.94
C LYS A 26 -35.49 70.22 -44.66
N SER A 27 -36.69 69.74 -44.33
CA SER A 27 -37.94 70.27 -44.89
C SER A 27 -38.19 71.72 -44.46
N CYS A 28 -37.93 72.06 -43.20
CA CYS A 28 -38.08 73.43 -42.70
C CYS A 28 -37.03 74.38 -43.30
N ILE A 29 -35.78 73.93 -43.47
CA ILE A 29 -34.72 74.72 -44.10
C ILE A 29 -35.09 75.09 -45.54
N LYS A 30 -35.50 74.12 -46.37
CA LYS A 30 -35.93 74.39 -47.75
C LYS A 30 -37.07 75.41 -47.82
N HIS A 31 -38.04 75.32 -46.91
CA HIS A 31 -39.17 76.25 -46.87
C HIS A 31 -38.79 77.67 -46.44
N LEU A 32 -37.65 77.85 -45.76
CA LEU A 32 -37.08 79.14 -45.38
C LEU A 32 -36.14 79.71 -46.46
N GLU A 33 -35.46 78.85 -47.22
CA GLU A 33 -34.62 79.23 -48.38
C GLU A 33 -35.45 79.84 -49.53
N GLU A 34 -36.74 79.51 -49.61
CA GLU A 34 -37.69 80.03 -50.62
C GLU A 34 -38.28 81.42 -50.24
N SER A 35 -37.81 82.07 -49.16
CA SER A 35 -38.41 83.30 -48.61
C SER A 35 -37.36 84.31 -48.13
N ASP A 36 -37.00 85.26 -49.01
CA ASP A 36 -35.91 86.25 -48.84
C ASP A 36 -35.89 86.99 -47.47
N GLU A 37 -37.07 87.25 -46.88
CA GLU A 37 -37.21 87.96 -45.60
C GLU A 37 -36.44 87.29 -44.44
N TYR A 38 -36.22 85.97 -44.51
CA TYR A 38 -35.54 85.22 -43.44
C TYR A 38 -34.02 85.05 -43.63
N ALA A 39 -33.45 85.44 -44.78
CA ALA A 39 -32.03 85.22 -45.09
C ALA A 39 -31.03 85.68 -44.00
N PRO A 40 -31.20 86.84 -43.33
CA PRO A 40 -30.30 87.26 -42.24
C PRO A 40 -30.35 86.33 -41.01
N ILE A 41 -31.52 85.78 -40.71
CA ILE A 41 -31.75 84.87 -39.57
C ILE A 41 -31.16 83.49 -39.90
N ILE A 42 -31.33 83.01 -41.14
CA ILE A 42 -30.71 81.77 -41.63
C ILE A 42 -29.19 81.88 -41.54
N TYR A 43 -28.59 82.99 -41.98
CA TYR A 43 -27.14 83.20 -41.90
C TYR A 43 -26.64 83.25 -40.44
N GLN A 44 -27.31 83.99 -39.56
CA GLN A 44 -26.90 84.08 -38.15
C GLN A 44 -27.06 82.74 -37.41
N THR A 45 -28.11 81.97 -37.69
CA THR A 45 -28.31 80.65 -37.08
C THR A 45 -27.35 79.60 -37.64
N SER A 46 -27.03 79.65 -38.94
CA SER A 46 -26.00 78.81 -39.56
C SER A 46 -24.63 79.02 -38.93
N ASN A 47 -24.20 80.28 -38.75
CA ASN A 47 -22.92 80.59 -38.11
C ASN A 47 -22.86 80.08 -36.65
N LYS A 48 -23.92 80.29 -35.86
CA LYS A 48 -24.02 79.75 -34.48
C LYS A 48 -24.00 78.22 -34.45
N LEU A 49 -24.62 77.55 -35.43
CA LEU A 49 -24.59 76.10 -35.57
C LEU A 49 -23.19 75.59 -35.95
N HIS A 50 -22.47 76.34 -36.80
CA HIS A 50 -21.09 76.05 -37.16
C HIS A 50 -20.14 76.22 -35.97
N GLU A 51 -20.22 77.34 -35.24
CA GLU A 51 -19.48 77.57 -33.98
C GLU A 51 -19.73 76.46 -32.95
N TYR A 52 -20.99 76.02 -32.80
CA TYR A 52 -21.34 74.91 -31.91
C TYR A 52 -20.74 73.58 -32.38
N ALA A 53 -20.84 73.26 -33.68
CA ALA A 53 -20.24 72.05 -34.24
C ALA A 53 -18.71 72.03 -34.09
N ASP A 54 -18.07 73.19 -34.27
CA ASP A 54 -16.62 73.37 -34.15
C ASP A 54 -16.15 73.27 -32.69
N SER A 55 -16.96 73.79 -31.76
CA SER A 55 -16.78 73.62 -30.30
C SER A 55 -16.91 72.14 -29.89
N GLN A 56 -17.94 71.43 -30.36
CA GLN A 56 -18.10 69.99 -30.13
C GLN A 56 -16.96 69.16 -30.76
N SER A 57 -16.48 69.54 -31.94
CA SER A 57 -15.32 68.92 -32.60
C SER A 57 -14.05 69.05 -31.74
N LYS A 58 -13.76 70.26 -31.25
CA LYS A 58 -12.63 70.54 -30.34
C LYS A 58 -12.75 69.79 -29.01
N GLN A 59 -13.95 69.71 -28.44
CA GLN A 59 -14.22 68.93 -27.22
C GLN A 59 -13.97 67.43 -27.43
N LEU A 60 -14.41 66.87 -28.56
CA LEU A 60 -14.20 65.47 -28.91
C LEU A 60 -12.72 65.15 -29.18
N GLN A 61 -12.00 66.03 -29.89
CA GLN A 61 -10.55 65.89 -30.11
C GLN A 61 -9.78 65.89 -28.79
N ALA A 62 -10.10 66.80 -27.87
CA ALA A 62 -9.49 66.83 -26.53
C ALA A 62 -9.78 65.55 -25.73
N GLN A 63 -10.98 64.98 -25.86
CA GLN A 63 -11.33 63.71 -25.22
C GLN A 63 -10.56 62.51 -25.82
N ILE A 64 -10.38 62.47 -27.14
CA ILE A 64 -9.57 61.46 -27.84
C ILE A 64 -8.09 61.55 -27.40
N LEU A 65 -7.52 62.76 -27.34
CA LEU A 65 -6.14 62.98 -26.91
C LEU A 65 -5.93 62.50 -25.46
N LYS A 66 -6.87 62.80 -24.56
CA LYS A 66 -6.85 62.34 -23.16
C LYS A 66 -6.92 60.80 -23.04
N LEU A 67 -7.71 60.15 -23.90
CA LEU A 67 -7.77 58.68 -23.96
C LEU A 67 -6.46 58.06 -24.49
N GLN A 68 -5.83 58.69 -25.48
CA GLN A 68 -4.51 58.26 -25.98
C GLN A 68 -3.43 58.39 -24.89
N GLN A 69 -3.39 59.51 -24.17
CA GLN A 69 -2.45 59.74 -23.06
C GLN A 69 -2.66 58.71 -21.93
N ASN A 70 -3.90 58.43 -21.53
CA ASN A 70 -4.23 57.40 -20.54
C ASN A 70 -3.78 56.01 -21.01
N ARG A 71 -3.98 55.66 -22.28
CA ARG A 71 -3.53 54.37 -22.86
C ARG A 71 -2.00 54.24 -22.81
N GLU A 72 -1.26 55.30 -23.12
CA GLU A 72 0.19 55.30 -23.06
C GLU A 72 0.71 55.15 -21.62
N GLN A 73 0.10 55.84 -20.65
CA GLN A 73 0.41 55.69 -19.22
C GLN A 73 0.14 54.27 -18.72
N ALA A 74 -0.98 53.66 -19.10
CA ALA A 74 -1.32 52.28 -18.76
C ALA A 74 -0.28 51.27 -19.33
N MET A 75 0.19 51.46 -20.57
CA MET A 75 1.26 50.62 -21.13
C MET A 75 2.60 50.82 -20.39
N LYS A 76 2.94 52.05 -19.98
CA LYS A 76 4.14 52.32 -19.16
C LYS A 76 4.06 51.62 -17.80
N GLN A 77 2.92 51.68 -17.11
CA GLN A 77 2.71 50.97 -15.84
C GLN A 77 2.79 49.45 -16.00
N ASN A 78 2.14 48.88 -17.03
CA ASN A 78 2.16 47.44 -17.28
C ASN A 78 3.59 46.94 -17.59
N LYS A 79 4.37 47.70 -18.39
CA LYS A 79 5.79 47.40 -18.66
C LYS A 79 6.65 47.40 -17.38
N ILE A 80 6.41 48.34 -16.44
CA ILE A 80 7.10 48.37 -15.14
C ILE A 80 6.72 47.14 -14.31
N MET A 81 5.43 46.79 -14.23
CA MET A 81 4.94 45.61 -13.50
C MET A 81 5.55 44.32 -14.05
N GLN A 82 5.60 44.17 -15.39
CA GLN A 82 6.21 43.02 -16.05
C GLN A 82 7.72 42.92 -15.74
N GLN A 83 8.45 44.04 -15.74
CA GLN A 83 9.87 44.08 -15.38
C GLN A 83 10.10 43.72 -13.90
N GLN A 84 9.24 44.17 -12.99
CA GLN A 84 9.28 43.78 -11.57
C GLN A 84 9.05 42.28 -11.39
N HIS A 85 8.05 41.70 -12.09
CA HIS A 85 7.77 40.27 -12.06
C HIS A 85 8.95 39.42 -12.59
N GLN A 86 9.60 39.86 -13.68
CA GLN A 86 10.80 39.22 -14.20
C GLN A 86 11.96 39.24 -13.18
N ARG A 87 12.22 40.39 -12.54
CA ARG A 87 13.25 40.51 -11.49
C ARG A 87 12.97 39.60 -10.29
N HIS A 88 11.74 39.56 -9.81
CA HIS A 88 11.35 38.69 -8.70
C HIS A 88 11.51 37.20 -9.05
N THR A 89 11.16 36.81 -10.29
CA THR A 89 11.36 35.44 -10.78
C THR A 89 12.84 35.06 -10.89
N GLN A 90 13.69 35.97 -11.37
CA GLN A 90 15.14 35.78 -11.40
C GLN A 90 15.72 35.61 -9.98
N GLN A 91 15.30 36.44 -9.02
CA GLN A 91 15.71 36.35 -7.61
C GLN A 91 15.25 35.03 -6.95
N LYS A 92 14.01 34.59 -7.22
CA LYS A 92 13.50 33.31 -6.71
C LYS A 92 14.30 32.13 -7.25
N ASN A 93 14.67 32.17 -8.54
CA ASN A 93 15.43 31.10 -9.19
C ASN A 93 16.89 31.05 -8.70
N SER A 94 17.55 32.19 -8.49
CA SER A 94 18.92 32.21 -7.93
C SER A 94 18.97 31.77 -6.46
N ALA A 95 17.97 32.14 -5.65
CA ALA A 95 17.83 31.66 -4.27
C ALA A 95 17.52 30.15 -4.19
N ALA A 96 16.75 29.62 -5.16
CA ALA A 96 16.54 28.18 -5.27
C ALA A 96 17.84 27.44 -5.65
N ALA A 97 18.62 27.98 -6.58
CA ALA A 97 19.89 27.40 -7.02
C ALA A 97 20.95 27.36 -5.90
N SER A 98 21.11 28.43 -5.11
CA SER A 98 22.05 28.42 -3.98
C SER A 98 21.62 27.45 -2.87
N LYS A 99 20.32 27.35 -2.58
CA LYS A 99 19.78 26.36 -1.62
C LYS A 99 19.97 24.91 -2.10
N ALA A 100 19.85 24.66 -3.40
CA ALA A 100 20.14 23.35 -3.99
C ALA A 100 21.64 22.99 -3.87
N GLN A 101 22.55 23.95 -4.09
CA GLN A 101 23.99 23.72 -3.91
C GLN A 101 24.37 23.45 -2.44
N ALA A 102 23.77 24.16 -1.47
CA ALA A 102 23.99 23.91 -0.05
C ALA A 102 23.55 22.49 0.37
N THR A 103 22.33 22.09 0.00
CA THR A 103 21.80 20.75 0.33
C THR A 103 22.55 19.61 -0.38
N ALA A 104 23.08 19.85 -1.58
CA ALA A 104 23.96 18.89 -2.26
C ALA A 104 25.29 18.66 -1.51
N ALA A 105 25.85 19.70 -0.88
CA ALA A 105 27.06 19.59 -0.07
C ALA A 105 26.83 18.79 1.22
N GLU A 106 25.72 19.05 1.93
CA GLU A 106 25.36 18.32 3.15
C GLU A 106 25.10 16.83 2.88
N ASN A 107 24.36 16.50 1.82
CA ASN A 107 24.10 15.12 1.42
C ASN A 107 25.38 14.35 1.06
N LYS A 108 26.38 15.02 0.46
CA LYS A 108 27.69 14.42 0.17
C LYS A 108 28.46 14.07 1.46
N VAL A 109 28.43 14.94 2.47
CA VAL A 109 29.04 14.69 3.78
C VAL A 109 28.30 13.58 4.55
N ALA A 110 26.96 13.56 4.48
CA ALA A 110 26.15 12.51 5.09
C ALA A 110 26.44 11.12 4.47
N SER A 111 26.52 11.03 3.14
CA SER A 111 26.86 9.79 2.42
C SER A 111 28.27 9.29 2.77
N GLN A 112 29.27 10.18 2.85
CA GLN A 112 30.63 9.81 3.28
C GLN A 112 30.67 9.27 4.72
N LYS A 113 29.93 9.90 5.65
CA LYS A 113 29.82 9.41 7.04
C LYS A 113 29.13 8.04 7.12
N LEU A 114 28.10 7.80 6.32
CA LEU A 114 27.39 6.52 6.27
C LEU A 114 28.32 5.38 5.77
N SER A 115 29.07 5.64 4.69
CA SER A 115 30.05 4.71 4.12
C SER A 115 31.15 4.34 5.12
N ALA A 116 31.72 5.33 5.81
CA ALA A 116 32.73 5.10 6.85
C ALA A 116 32.19 4.26 8.03
N LEU A 117 30.96 4.52 8.48
CA LEU A 117 30.29 3.73 9.50
C LEU A 117 30.07 2.27 9.05
N GLU A 118 29.73 2.05 7.78
CA GLU A 118 29.54 0.70 7.25
C GLU A 118 30.85 -0.07 7.14
N GLN A 119 31.93 0.57 6.67
CA GLN A 119 33.28 -0.02 6.68
C GLN A 119 33.71 -0.41 8.10
N GLN A 120 33.46 0.46 9.09
CA GLN A 120 33.73 0.16 10.51
C GLN A 120 32.94 -1.06 11.00
N LYS A 121 31.65 -1.18 10.64
CA LYS A 121 30.80 -2.35 10.96
C LYS A 121 31.32 -3.64 10.31
N ARG A 122 31.72 -3.59 9.04
CA ARG A 122 32.30 -4.73 8.30
C ARG A 122 33.59 -5.22 8.97
N ALA A 123 34.52 -4.31 9.28
CA ALA A 123 35.77 -4.64 9.98
C ALA A 123 35.54 -5.20 11.41
N ALA A 124 34.55 -4.69 12.14
CA ALA A 124 34.18 -5.22 13.46
C ALA A 124 33.58 -6.64 13.37
N ALA A 125 32.75 -6.92 12.37
CA ALA A 125 32.20 -8.25 12.11
C ALA A 125 33.30 -9.26 11.72
N GLU A 126 34.27 -8.84 10.89
CA GLU A 126 35.40 -9.68 10.51
C GLU A 126 36.29 -10.06 11.70
N ARG A 127 36.62 -9.11 12.59
CA ARG A 127 37.36 -9.40 13.83
C ARG A 127 36.64 -10.43 14.71
N ARG A 128 35.31 -10.35 14.83
CA ARG A 128 34.49 -11.36 15.54
C ARG A 128 34.56 -12.73 14.85
N ARG A 129 34.51 -12.77 13.51
CA ARG A 129 34.66 -14.03 12.74
C ARG A 129 36.02 -14.68 12.98
N GLN A 130 37.11 -13.89 12.99
CA GLN A 130 38.45 -14.37 13.29
C GLN A 130 38.56 -14.94 14.72
N GLN A 131 38.01 -14.25 15.73
CA GLN A 131 37.96 -14.73 17.11
C GLN A 131 37.23 -16.07 17.27
N VAL A 132 36.08 -16.26 16.60
CA VAL A 132 35.33 -17.53 16.61
C VAL A 132 36.12 -18.66 15.92
N ILE A 133 36.84 -18.37 14.83
CA ILE A 133 37.72 -19.34 14.17
C ILE A 133 38.88 -19.75 15.11
N GLU A 134 39.48 -18.78 15.80
CA GLU A 134 40.57 -19.05 16.76
C GLU A 134 40.09 -19.87 17.97
N GLN A 135 38.92 -19.55 18.54
CA GLN A 135 38.30 -20.34 19.61
C GLN A 135 38.02 -21.78 19.17
N ARG A 136 37.44 -21.99 17.98
CA ARG A 136 37.22 -23.34 17.41
C ARG A 136 38.55 -24.09 17.22
N ARG A 137 39.60 -23.42 16.76
CA ARG A 137 40.94 -24.01 16.60
C ARG A 137 41.55 -24.42 17.95
N LYS A 138 41.40 -23.61 19.00
CA LYS A 138 41.85 -23.94 20.36
C LYS A 138 41.08 -25.13 20.94
N ALA A 139 39.75 -25.14 20.82
CA ALA A 139 38.92 -26.25 21.28
C ALA A 139 39.26 -27.58 20.58
N ALA A 140 39.50 -27.56 19.26
CA ALA A 140 39.90 -28.75 18.50
C ALA A 140 41.29 -29.28 18.92
N LEU A 141 42.25 -28.39 19.21
CA LEU A 141 43.56 -28.79 19.75
C LEU A 141 43.46 -29.37 21.17
N GLU A 142 42.58 -28.82 22.01
CA GLU A 142 42.32 -29.36 23.35
C GLU A 142 41.65 -30.73 23.31
N GLN A 143 40.67 -30.93 22.43
CA GLN A 143 40.05 -32.24 22.18
C GLN A 143 41.09 -33.26 21.69
N LYS A 144 41.93 -32.90 20.71
CA LYS A 144 43.02 -33.78 20.23
C LYS A 144 43.99 -34.17 21.36
N LYS A 145 44.37 -33.22 22.22
CA LYS A 145 45.21 -33.51 23.40
C LYS A 145 44.54 -34.50 24.35
N LYS A 146 43.24 -34.32 24.66
CA LYS A 146 42.45 -35.24 25.51
C LYS A 146 42.29 -36.63 24.89
N GLU A 147 42.23 -36.73 23.57
CA GLU A 147 42.18 -38.00 22.84
C GLU A 147 43.54 -38.73 22.89
N GLU A 148 44.65 -38.00 22.66
CA GLU A 148 46.02 -38.53 22.81
C GLU A 148 46.30 -38.99 24.25
N GLU A 149 45.80 -38.26 25.26
CA GLU A 149 45.90 -38.63 26.67
C GLU A 149 45.09 -39.90 27.00
N ARG A 150 43.84 -40.02 26.52
CA ARG A 150 43.06 -41.26 26.63
C ARG A 150 43.73 -42.46 25.95
N LYS A 151 44.36 -42.24 24.78
CA LYS A 151 45.13 -43.27 24.08
C LYS A 151 46.35 -43.73 24.88
N ARG A 152 47.05 -42.83 25.58
CA ARG A 152 48.13 -43.19 26.52
C ARG A 152 47.61 -44.02 27.70
N GLN A 153 46.53 -43.58 28.35
CA GLN A 153 45.91 -44.29 29.48
C GLN A 153 45.44 -45.69 29.09
N PHE A 154 44.90 -45.87 27.87
CA PHE A 154 44.53 -47.19 27.35
C PHE A 154 45.74 -48.12 27.20
N LEU A 155 46.81 -47.65 26.53
CA LEU A 155 48.05 -48.44 26.36
C LEU A 155 48.74 -48.78 27.69
N GLU A 156 48.63 -47.91 28.69
CA GLU A 156 49.13 -48.16 30.05
C GLU A 156 48.29 -49.21 30.78
N MET A 157 46.95 -49.15 30.67
CA MET A 157 46.05 -50.16 31.20
C MET A 157 46.27 -51.53 30.55
N GLU A 158 46.51 -51.55 29.24
CA GLU A 158 46.80 -52.77 28.48
C GLU A 158 48.12 -53.40 28.90
N ARG A 159 49.20 -52.60 29.03
CA ARG A 159 50.48 -53.07 29.60
C ARG A 159 50.32 -53.61 31.02
N ARG A 160 49.53 -52.95 31.88
CA ARG A 160 49.26 -53.42 33.25
C ARG A 160 48.48 -54.75 33.27
N LYS A 161 47.55 -54.94 32.34
CA LYS A 161 46.82 -56.20 32.16
C LYS A 161 47.75 -57.33 31.69
N GLU A 162 48.70 -57.04 30.82
CA GLU A 162 49.73 -58.00 30.40
C GLU A 162 50.68 -58.37 31.56
N GLN A 163 51.14 -57.39 32.34
CA GLN A 163 51.94 -57.62 33.55
C GLN A 163 51.22 -58.51 34.55
N LEU A 164 49.95 -58.23 34.87
CA LEU A 164 49.14 -59.08 35.77
C LEU A 164 48.92 -60.49 35.22
N LYS A 165 48.84 -60.66 33.89
CA LYS A 165 48.78 -61.98 33.25
C LYS A 165 50.10 -62.75 33.38
N ALA A 166 51.24 -62.07 33.23
CA ALA A 166 52.56 -62.66 33.43
C ALA A 166 52.79 -63.06 34.90
N GLU A 167 52.44 -62.18 35.85
CA GLU A 167 52.48 -62.46 37.29
C GLU A 167 51.60 -63.66 37.67
N ALA A 168 50.37 -63.72 37.14
CA ALA A 168 49.47 -64.85 37.37
C ALA A 168 50.02 -66.18 36.80
N LEU A 169 50.68 -66.15 35.63
CA LEU A 169 51.34 -67.32 35.05
C LEU A 169 52.57 -67.76 35.86
N GLN A 170 53.39 -66.81 36.33
CA GLN A 170 54.51 -67.09 37.23
C GLN A 170 54.01 -67.74 38.53
N LYS A 171 53.02 -67.13 39.19
CA LYS A 171 52.43 -67.63 40.44
C LYS A 171 51.74 -69.00 40.26
N ALA A 172 51.17 -69.26 39.08
CA ALA A 172 50.65 -70.58 38.74
C ALA A 172 51.77 -71.63 38.57
N ALA A 173 52.92 -71.25 38.00
CA ALA A 173 54.09 -72.13 37.89
C ALA A 173 54.73 -72.39 39.27
N GLU A 174 54.86 -71.37 40.12
CA GLU A 174 55.34 -71.49 41.51
C GLU A 174 54.41 -72.39 42.35
N ASN A 175 53.10 -72.18 42.27
CA ASN A 175 52.10 -73.06 42.92
C ASN A 175 52.18 -74.50 42.37
N LYS A 176 52.40 -74.68 41.07
CA LYS A 176 52.56 -76.03 40.48
C LYS A 176 53.82 -76.71 41.00
N ALA A 177 54.95 -76.01 41.07
CA ALA A 177 56.18 -76.55 41.65
C ALA A 177 56.02 -76.90 43.14
N ALA A 178 55.37 -76.04 43.92
CA ALA A 178 55.05 -76.31 45.33
C ALA A 178 54.07 -77.49 45.49
N SER A 179 53.13 -77.69 44.56
CA SER A 179 52.25 -78.86 44.56
C SER A 179 52.98 -80.15 44.19
N HIS A 180 53.96 -80.09 43.28
CA HIS A 180 54.82 -81.23 42.92
C HIS A 180 55.68 -81.66 44.11
N SER A 181 56.35 -80.70 44.77
CA SER A 181 57.16 -80.97 45.96
C SER A 181 56.32 -81.54 47.13
N LYS A 182 55.08 -81.07 47.32
CA LYS A 182 54.14 -81.68 48.28
C LYS A 182 53.62 -83.04 47.86
N GLN A 183 53.58 -83.34 46.56
CA GLN A 183 53.21 -84.67 46.05
C GLN A 183 54.38 -85.65 46.23
N GLU A 184 55.62 -85.21 46.03
CA GLU A 184 56.82 -86.00 46.35
C GLU A 184 56.87 -86.33 47.85
N GLN A 185 56.70 -85.33 48.74
CA GLN A 185 56.59 -85.58 50.19
C GLN A 185 55.44 -86.53 50.54
N ARG A 186 54.29 -86.44 49.87
CA ARG A 186 53.18 -87.39 50.08
C ARG A 186 53.47 -88.80 49.59
N ILE A 187 54.27 -88.97 48.54
CA ILE A 187 54.71 -90.30 48.10
C ILE A 187 55.72 -90.89 49.09
N GLU A 188 56.55 -90.06 49.74
CA GLU A 188 57.42 -90.48 50.85
C GLU A 188 56.61 -90.84 52.11
N ASP A 189 55.58 -90.06 52.46
CA ASP A 189 54.68 -90.32 53.60
C ASP A 189 53.77 -91.55 53.38
N ASP A 190 53.15 -91.70 52.20
CA ASP A 190 52.29 -92.86 51.88
C ASP A 190 53.12 -94.16 51.80
N ALA A 191 54.36 -94.10 51.29
CA ALA A 191 55.30 -95.24 51.33
C ALA A 191 55.72 -95.64 52.77
N MET A 192 55.57 -94.73 53.74
CA MET A 192 55.73 -95.02 55.17
C MET A 192 54.41 -95.42 55.85
N SER A 193 53.26 -95.25 55.18
CA SER A 193 51.92 -95.57 55.71
C SER A 193 51.30 -96.85 55.15
N GLU A 194 51.76 -97.38 54.02
CA GLU A 194 51.23 -98.60 53.37
C GLU A 194 51.59 -99.92 54.12
N LEU A 195 51.84 -99.87 55.43
CA LEU A 195 52.20 -101.01 56.27
C LEU A 195 51.21 -101.28 57.43
N ASP A 196 50.11 -100.51 57.56
CA ASP A 196 49.12 -100.71 58.62
C ASP A 196 47.66 -100.52 58.13
N LYS A 197 46.73 -101.23 58.79
CA LYS A 197 45.26 -101.16 58.64
C LYS A 197 44.62 -101.68 57.35
N ILE A 198 44.67 -103.01 57.23
CA ILE A 198 43.62 -103.81 56.59
C ILE A 198 42.29 -103.68 57.38
N GLY A 199 41.17 -103.37 56.71
CA GLY A 199 39.82 -103.86 57.10
C GLY A 199 38.69 -102.84 57.38
N GLY A 200 37.45 -103.21 57.02
CA GLY A 200 36.19 -102.47 57.27
C GLY A 200 35.72 -101.62 56.07
N LYS A 201 34.71 -101.95 55.22
CA LYS A 201 33.53 -102.84 55.23
C LYS A 201 32.22 -102.16 55.70
N THR A 202 31.14 -102.29 54.89
CA THR A 202 29.73 -101.86 55.09
C THR A 202 29.42 -100.34 55.09
N SER A 203 28.21 -99.83 54.82
CA SER A 203 27.05 -100.24 53.97
C SER A 203 25.96 -99.13 54.04
N THR A 204 25.11 -98.98 53.00
CA THR A 204 23.82 -98.23 53.02
C THR A 204 23.93 -96.73 53.42
N GLU A 205 22.90 -95.85 53.39
CA GLU A 205 21.49 -95.90 52.94
C GLU A 205 21.07 -94.58 52.23
N SER A 206 19.76 -94.34 52.10
CA SER A 206 19.03 -93.33 51.32
C SER A 206 19.09 -91.86 51.81
N ASP A 207 18.36 -91.03 51.05
CA ASP A 207 17.48 -89.90 51.48
C ASP A 207 17.78 -88.46 51.03
N GLU A 208 16.80 -87.92 50.30
CA GLU A 208 16.41 -86.51 50.18
C GLU A 208 15.90 -86.01 51.56
N PRO A 209 15.91 -84.69 51.88
CA PRO A 209 14.77 -83.87 51.42
C PRO A 209 14.97 -82.34 51.29
N GLU A 210 13.97 -81.72 50.64
CA GLU A 210 13.33 -80.40 50.88
C GLU A 210 14.11 -79.07 51.07
N VAL A 211 13.49 -78.01 50.52
CA VAL A 211 13.78 -76.58 50.69
C VAL A 211 12.93 -75.98 51.83
N PRO A 212 13.35 -74.87 52.49
CA PRO A 212 12.83 -73.53 52.15
C PRO A 212 13.94 -72.43 52.28
N ILE A 213 13.77 -71.09 52.31
CA ILE A 213 12.65 -70.14 52.54
C ILE A 213 12.76 -68.93 51.57
N ALA A 214 11.68 -68.15 51.45
CA ALA A 214 11.51 -66.86 50.76
C ALA A 214 12.23 -65.66 51.45
N HIS A 215 12.09 -64.36 51.09
CA HIS A 215 11.25 -63.57 50.16
C HIS A 215 12.11 -62.42 49.54
N ALA A 216 11.70 -61.49 48.66
CA ALA A 216 10.45 -61.08 47.98
C ALA A 216 10.83 -60.56 46.55
N ASN A 217 10.09 -59.81 45.71
CA ASN A 217 8.76 -59.15 45.65
C ASN A 217 8.35 -59.12 44.14
N LEU A 218 7.11 -59.07 43.66
CA LEU A 218 6.07 -58.02 43.62
C LEU A 218 6.54 -56.64 43.07
N GLU A 219 5.95 -56.05 42.02
CA GLU A 219 4.66 -56.25 41.29
C GLU A 219 4.90 -56.39 39.75
N ARG A 220 4.12 -57.12 38.90
CA ARG A 220 2.69 -56.99 38.49
C ARG A 220 2.40 -55.63 37.78
N ILE A 221 1.59 -55.53 36.70
CA ILE A 221 0.44 -56.37 36.27
C ILE A 221 0.08 -56.25 34.75
N THR A 222 -0.61 -57.27 34.20
CA THR A 222 -1.43 -57.37 32.94
C THR A 222 -0.92 -56.93 31.55
N THR A 223 -0.95 -57.89 30.61
CA THR A 223 -1.46 -57.71 29.23
C THR A 223 -2.99 -57.81 29.20
N PRO A 224 -3.65 -57.54 28.06
CA PRO A 224 -4.53 -58.60 27.51
C PRO A 224 -4.38 -58.80 25.99
N THR A 225 -4.98 -59.89 25.47
CA THR A 225 -4.97 -60.27 24.05
C THR A 225 -6.34 -60.80 23.61
N GLY A 226 -6.76 -60.45 22.40
CA GLY A 226 -8.03 -60.85 21.77
C GLY A 226 -8.24 -60.00 20.51
N THR A 227 -8.01 -60.42 19.26
CA THR A 227 -8.41 -61.65 18.53
C THR A 227 -9.84 -61.60 17.98
N THR A 228 -10.00 -61.07 16.76
CA THR A 228 -10.67 -61.76 15.62
C THR A 228 -10.45 -60.96 14.31
N PRO A 229 -10.58 -61.56 13.10
CA PRO A 229 -10.05 -61.01 11.86
C PRO A 229 -11.11 -60.47 10.88
N ASN A 230 -10.66 -59.75 9.82
CA ASN A 230 -11.21 -59.89 8.47
C ASN A 230 -10.16 -59.55 7.38
N GLU A 231 -10.44 -59.90 6.12
CA GLU A 231 -9.49 -59.95 4.99
C GLU A 231 -9.42 -58.67 4.12
N THR A 232 -8.30 -58.48 3.38
CA THR A 232 -8.23 -58.32 1.89
C THR A 232 -7.11 -57.37 1.40
N GLY A 233 -6.33 -57.79 0.39
CA GLY A 233 -5.39 -56.97 -0.41
C GLY A 233 -3.97 -56.83 0.19
N GLN A 234 -2.89 -57.40 -0.37
CA GLN A 234 -2.23 -57.17 -1.67
C GLN A 234 -1.82 -55.69 -1.93
N GLY A 235 -0.53 -55.32 -2.00
CA GLY A 235 0.69 -56.10 -1.74
C GLY A 235 2.00 -55.40 -2.13
N SER A 236 3.12 -56.15 -2.06
CA SER A 236 4.40 -55.94 -2.78
C SER A 236 5.40 -54.83 -2.37
N ALA A 237 6.44 -55.27 -1.66
CA ALA A 237 7.87 -54.88 -1.77
C ALA A 237 8.39 -53.53 -1.19
N SER A 238 9.59 -53.62 -0.60
CA SER A 238 10.39 -52.58 0.10
C SER A 238 11.77 -52.42 -0.58
N PRO A 239 12.80 -51.67 -0.10
CA PRO A 239 13.00 -50.90 1.16
C PRO A 239 13.43 -49.41 0.86
N ALA A 240 14.14 -48.58 1.66
CA ALA A 240 14.91 -48.77 2.91
C ALA A 240 15.16 -47.47 3.73
N THR A 241 15.50 -47.66 5.02
CA THR A 241 16.49 -47.00 5.92
C THR A 241 17.09 -45.59 5.66
N PRO A 242 17.57 -44.85 6.70
CA PRO A 242 17.13 -44.83 8.13
C PRO A 242 17.20 -43.44 8.86
N LEU A 243 16.51 -43.32 10.03
CA LEU A 243 16.77 -42.53 11.30
C LEU A 243 17.29 -41.05 11.23
N GLU A 244 17.11 -40.12 12.19
CA GLU A 244 16.84 -40.08 13.67
C GLU A 244 15.77 -38.99 14.03
N THR A 245 14.95 -39.09 15.11
CA THR A 245 15.14 -38.61 16.52
C THR A 245 15.51 -37.11 16.67
N THR A 246 14.95 -36.19 17.51
CA THR A 246 14.10 -36.13 18.75
C THR A 246 13.04 -34.96 18.65
N SER A 247 11.86 -34.89 19.31
CA SER A 247 11.49 -34.70 20.75
C SER A 247 12.15 -33.48 21.46
N ALA A 248 11.52 -32.60 22.28
CA ALA A 248 10.11 -32.21 22.59
C ALA A 248 10.07 -30.92 23.50
N HIS A 249 8.87 -30.50 23.99
CA HIS A 249 8.52 -29.32 24.84
C HIS A 249 8.37 -27.97 24.11
N SER A 250 7.27 -27.19 24.17
CA SER A 250 5.99 -27.19 24.92
C SER A 250 5.93 -26.53 26.32
N SER A 251 5.30 -25.34 26.37
CA SER A 251 4.64 -24.58 27.46
C SER A 251 4.25 -23.23 26.80
N GLN A 252 3.01 -22.79 26.59
CA GLN A 252 1.71 -22.90 27.27
C GLN A 252 1.65 -22.22 28.65
N LEU A 253 0.98 -21.08 28.69
CA LEU A 253 0.43 -20.43 29.88
C LEU A 253 -0.75 -19.55 29.43
N GLU A 254 -1.95 -19.86 29.92
CA GLU A 254 -3.20 -19.17 29.59
C GLU A 254 -3.60 -18.21 30.72
N SER A 255 -4.30 -17.13 30.37
CA SER A 255 -4.91 -16.18 31.32
C SER A 255 -6.36 -15.89 30.89
N PRO A 256 -7.38 -16.19 31.73
CA PRO A 256 -8.78 -16.11 31.32
C PRO A 256 -9.41 -14.72 31.46
N ILE A 257 -10.51 -14.52 30.71
CA ILE A 257 -11.41 -13.36 30.81
C ILE A 257 -12.48 -13.62 31.88
N PRO A 258 -12.89 -12.60 32.64
CA PRO A 258 -14.30 -12.48 33.00
C PRO A 258 -14.86 -11.07 32.73
N SER A 259 -16.07 -11.01 32.17
CA SER A 259 -16.89 -9.80 32.07
C SER A 259 -18.13 -9.93 32.96
N PRO A 260 -18.62 -8.83 33.53
CA PRO A 260 -20.04 -8.72 33.85
C PRO A 260 -20.70 -7.41 33.39
N HIS A 261 -21.99 -7.51 33.06
CA HIS A 261 -22.96 -6.42 32.92
C HIS A 261 -24.15 -6.72 33.86
N PRO A 262 -25.17 -5.85 34.00
CA PRO A 262 -25.17 -4.39 34.21
C PRO A 262 -25.77 -4.09 35.62
N PRO A 263 -26.29 -2.87 35.89
CA PRO A 263 -27.76 -2.80 35.98
C PRO A 263 -28.42 -1.50 35.45
N VAL A 264 -29.76 -1.51 35.45
CA VAL A 264 -30.69 -0.46 34.97
C VAL A 264 -30.83 0.72 35.94
N SER A 265 -31.04 1.94 35.43
CA SER A 265 -31.85 2.98 36.11
C SER A 265 -32.32 4.12 35.17
N ALA A 266 -33.58 4.53 35.35
CA ALA A 266 -34.30 5.71 34.85
C ALA A 266 -35.47 5.97 35.85
N PRO A 267 -36.28 7.07 35.80
CA PRO A 267 -36.33 8.18 34.83
C PRO A 267 -36.41 9.61 35.44
N GLY A 268 -36.58 10.65 34.60
CA GLY A 268 -36.99 12.03 34.98
C GLY A 268 -36.73 13.02 33.82
N GLN A 269 -37.74 13.57 33.12
CA GLN A 269 -38.47 14.83 33.44
C GLN A 269 -37.54 15.98 33.93
N GLN A 270 -37.43 17.15 33.28
CA GLN A 270 -38.50 18.13 32.96
C GLN A 270 -38.14 19.10 31.80
N GLN A 271 -39.12 19.90 31.33
CA GLN A 271 -38.92 21.12 30.53
C GLN A 271 -38.64 22.34 31.47
N PRO A 272 -37.95 23.40 31.02
CA PRO A 272 -38.57 24.50 30.24
C PRO A 272 -37.82 24.75 28.91
N GLN A 273 -38.43 25.14 27.79
CA GLN A 273 -39.31 26.29 27.49
C GLN A 273 -38.56 27.62 27.22
N GLN A 274 -38.65 28.06 25.96
CA GLN A 274 -38.48 29.43 25.42
C GLN A 274 -37.25 30.29 25.79
N LYS A 275 -36.50 30.69 24.74
CA LYS A 275 -36.35 32.13 24.46
C LYS A 275 -36.19 32.42 22.96
N SER A 276 -37.00 33.34 22.47
CA SER A 276 -37.09 33.76 21.07
C SER A 276 -36.39 35.10 20.83
N HIS A 277 -35.62 35.21 19.74
CA HIS A 277 -35.21 36.51 19.19
C HIS A 277 -35.35 36.51 17.65
N PRO A 278 -36.11 37.46 17.05
CA PRO A 278 -36.27 37.59 15.61
C PRO A 278 -35.35 38.67 15.01
N ASN A 279 -35.41 38.81 13.67
CA ASN A 279 -34.72 39.80 12.83
C ASN A 279 -33.18 39.61 12.72
N GLN A 280 -32.56 39.83 11.57
CA GLN A 280 -32.94 40.74 10.48
C GLN A 280 -33.00 40.08 9.09
N LEU A 281 -33.88 40.60 8.24
CA LEU A 281 -33.75 40.45 6.79
C LEU A 281 -32.57 41.30 6.29
N ARG A 282 -31.84 40.82 5.27
CA ARG A 282 -31.06 41.73 4.42
C ARG A 282 -31.28 41.40 2.94
N ASN A 283 -31.91 42.35 2.26
CA ASN A 283 -32.44 42.25 0.90
C ASN A 283 -31.43 41.70 -0.12
N ARG A 284 -31.91 40.80 -0.99
CA ARG A 284 -31.33 40.56 -2.32
C ARG A 284 -32.45 40.74 -3.34
N PRO A 285 -32.31 41.65 -4.33
CA PRO A 285 -33.33 41.80 -5.38
C PRO A 285 -33.28 40.59 -6.33
N PRO A 286 -34.40 40.22 -6.97
CA PRO A 286 -34.38 39.31 -8.11
C PRO A 286 -33.71 40.00 -9.31
N PHE A 287 -33.08 39.20 -10.17
CA PHE A 287 -32.71 39.63 -11.52
C PHE A 287 -33.45 38.74 -12.51
N ASP A 288 -34.44 39.31 -13.20
CA ASP A 288 -35.12 38.64 -14.29
C ASP A 288 -34.12 38.28 -15.40
N THR A 289 -34.13 37.02 -15.79
CA THR A 289 -33.28 36.52 -16.90
C THR A 289 -34.14 36.44 -18.15
N PRO A 290 -33.93 37.28 -19.18
CA PRO A 290 -34.74 37.27 -20.39
C PRO A 290 -34.48 36.01 -21.23
N PRO A 291 -35.47 35.53 -22.01
CA PRO A 291 -35.30 34.35 -22.85
C PRO A 291 -34.36 34.63 -24.03
N GLN A 292 -33.44 33.70 -24.30
CA GLN A 292 -32.59 33.75 -25.50
C GLN A 292 -33.29 33.09 -26.71
N PRO A 293 -33.21 33.66 -27.91
CA PRO A 293 -33.78 33.08 -29.14
C PRO A 293 -32.86 32.01 -29.76
N HIS A 294 -33.41 31.26 -30.72
CA HIS A 294 -32.74 30.19 -31.46
C HIS A 294 -31.82 30.67 -32.60
N HIS A 295 -31.04 29.73 -33.15
CA HIS A 295 -30.22 29.79 -34.38
C HIS A 295 -28.86 30.51 -34.34
N ALA A 296 -27.77 29.75 -34.56
CA ALA A 296 -26.68 30.08 -35.49
C ALA A 296 -25.74 28.87 -35.73
N THR A 297 -25.80 28.32 -36.96
CA THR A 297 -24.68 27.77 -37.77
C THR A 297 -23.53 26.98 -37.13
N GLN A 298 -23.42 25.69 -37.43
CA GLN A 298 -22.16 24.93 -37.35
C GLN A 298 -21.25 25.26 -38.55
N PRO A 299 -19.92 25.33 -38.40
CA PRO A 299 -18.99 25.32 -39.54
C PRO A 299 -18.78 23.89 -40.06
N SER A 300 -19.13 23.62 -41.32
CA SER A 300 -18.67 22.38 -41.99
C SER A 300 -17.21 22.48 -42.39
N TRP A 301 -16.55 21.33 -42.50
CA TRP A 301 -15.19 21.18 -43.03
C TRP A 301 -15.19 20.14 -44.16
N ASP A 302 -15.97 20.42 -45.19
CA ASP A 302 -15.99 19.67 -46.45
C ASP A 302 -15.15 20.41 -47.52
N ASP A 303 -13.89 20.03 -47.66
CA ASP A 303 -13.09 20.21 -48.88
C ASP A 303 -12.24 18.93 -49.04
N ALA A 304 -12.65 17.99 -49.89
CA ALA A 304 -12.49 18.03 -51.35
C ALA A 304 -11.04 17.84 -51.82
N PHE A 305 -10.55 16.60 -51.77
CA PHE A 305 -9.48 16.13 -52.65
C PHE A 305 -9.98 14.98 -53.54
N SER A 306 -9.70 15.10 -54.83
CA SER A 306 -10.39 14.37 -55.89
C SER A 306 -10.08 12.88 -55.95
N SER A 307 -11.09 12.09 -56.34
CA SER A 307 -10.87 10.74 -56.84
C SER A 307 -10.10 10.74 -58.16
N THR A 308 -9.00 10.00 -58.24
CA THR A 308 -8.44 9.52 -59.52
C THR A 308 -8.35 8.00 -59.48
N SER A 309 -9.05 7.38 -60.42
CA SER A 309 -9.04 5.92 -60.65
C SER A 309 -7.63 5.41 -60.99
N SER A 310 -7.25 4.25 -60.44
CA SER A 310 -7.10 2.99 -61.22
C SER A 310 -6.65 1.80 -60.36
N MET A 311 -7.24 0.63 -60.62
CA MET A 311 -6.70 -0.69 -60.23
C MET A 311 -5.51 -1.07 -61.15
N PRO A 312 -4.56 -1.91 -60.69
CA PRO A 312 -4.71 -3.36 -60.90
C PRO A 312 -4.29 -4.24 -59.70
N ASP A 313 -4.44 -5.55 -59.89
CA ASP A 313 -4.22 -6.63 -58.91
C ASP A 313 -2.78 -6.85 -58.40
N SER A 314 -2.69 -7.72 -57.37
CA SER A 314 -1.48 -8.32 -56.77
C SER A 314 -0.63 -7.39 -55.89
N VAL A 315 0.01 -7.85 -54.80
CA VAL A 315 0.26 -9.22 -54.30
C VAL A 315 -0.26 -9.36 -52.85
N ALA A 316 -0.45 -10.60 -52.37
CA ALA A 316 -0.75 -10.85 -50.95
C ALA A 316 0.44 -10.52 -50.04
N THR A 317 0.24 -9.60 -49.10
CA THR A 317 1.15 -9.33 -47.97
C THR A 317 0.44 -9.68 -46.66
N THR A 318 0.33 -10.98 -46.36
CA THR A 318 -0.34 -11.49 -45.16
C THR A 318 0.57 -11.46 -43.93
N GLU A 319 1.24 -10.33 -43.71
CA GLU A 319 1.99 -10.04 -42.48
C GLU A 319 1.43 -8.75 -41.87
N THR A 320 0.28 -8.89 -41.20
CA THR A 320 -0.19 -7.89 -40.24
C THR A 320 0.83 -7.84 -39.12
N MET A 321 1.72 -6.84 -39.15
CA MET A 321 2.57 -6.54 -38.00
C MET A 321 1.67 -6.21 -36.81
N GLU A 322 1.65 -7.09 -35.81
CA GLU A 322 0.99 -6.84 -34.54
C GLU A 322 1.71 -5.69 -33.83
N ASP A 323 1.16 -4.48 -33.98
CA ASP A 323 1.66 -3.26 -33.33
C ASP A 323 1.70 -3.52 -31.81
N PRO A 324 2.84 -3.34 -31.12
CA PRO A 324 3.06 -3.99 -29.83
C PRO A 324 2.06 -3.50 -28.77
N PRO A 325 1.37 -4.39 -28.02
CA PRO A 325 0.21 -4.07 -27.19
C PRO A 325 0.48 -3.12 -25.99
N GLY A 326 1.73 -2.67 -25.81
CA GLY A 326 2.10 -1.70 -24.78
C GLY A 326 1.55 -0.28 -24.98
N LEU A 327 1.12 0.10 -26.19
CA LEU A 327 0.56 1.45 -26.45
C LEU A 327 -0.81 1.61 -25.81
N GLU A 328 -1.74 0.68 -26.02
CA GLU A 328 -3.08 0.71 -25.41
C GLU A 328 -2.98 0.66 -23.88
N ILE A 329 -2.17 -0.26 -23.35
CA ILE A 329 -1.91 -0.40 -21.90
C ILE A 329 -1.43 0.91 -21.28
N SER A 330 -0.59 1.67 -21.99
CA SER A 330 -0.09 2.96 -21.53
C SER A 330 -1.18 4.04 -21.47
N GLU A 331 -2.08 4.06 -22.44
CA GLU A 331 -3.21 5.00 -22.45
C GLU A 331 -4.29 4.62 -21.43
N VAL A 332 -4.62 3.34 -21.28
CA VAL A 332 -5.50 2.82 -20.23
C VAL A 332 -4.99 3.23 -18.84
N LYS A 333 -3.69 3.05 -18.58
CA LYS A 333 -3.04 3.51 -17.33
C LYS A 333 -3.23 5.00 -17.11
N LYS A 334 -2.95 5.80 -18.15
CA LYS A 334 -3.06 7.27 -18.13
C LYS A 334 -4.51 7.72 -17.85
N GLN A 335 -5.51 7.08 -18.45
CA GLN A 335 -6.91 7.42 -18.23
C GLN A 335 -7.38 7.04 -16.81
N ILE A 336 -7.05 5.84 -16.31
CA ILE A 336 -7.39 5.43 -14.94
C ILE A 336 -6.75 6.37 -13.92
N LEU A 337 -5.47 6.72 -14.09
CA LEU A 337 -4.77 7.61 -13.17
C LEU A 337 -5.33 9.05 -13.23
N ILE A 338 -5.55 9.63 -14.41
CA ILE A 338 -6.05 11.02 -14.52
C ILE A 338 -7.52 11.14 -14.07
N GLN A 339 -8.40 10.23 -14.49
CA GLN A 339 -9.83 10.35 -14.20
C GLN A 339 -10.19 9.87 -12.79
N TRP A 340 -9.60 8.76 -12.33
CA TRP A 340 -9.94 8.13 -11.05
C TRP A 340 -8.85 8.27 -9.98
N GLY A 341 -7.60 7.91 -10.28
CA GLY A 341 -6.54 7.77 -9.27
C GLY A 341 -6.03 9.08 -8.65
N LEU A 342 -5.87 10.14 -9.45
CA LEU A 342 -5.14 11.36 -9.07
C LEU A 342 -6.05 12.57 -8.86
N GLN A 343 -5.64 13.50 -7.99
CA GLN A 343 -6.40 14.70 -7.67
C GLN A 343 -6.06 15.89 -8.60
N PRO A 344 -7.05 16.54 -9.25
CA PRO A 344 -6.84 17.77 -10.01
C PRO A 344 -6.57 18.97 -9.08
N PRO A 345 -5.97 20.08 -9.58
CA PRO A 345 -5.60 20.32 -10.98
C PRO A 345 -4.21 19.81 -11.37
N GLY A 346 -3.36 19.46 -10.41
CA GLY A 346 -1.96 19.13 -10.64
C GLY A 346 -1.67 17.68 -11.01
N TYR A 347 -2.59 16.75 -10.71
CA TYR A 347 -2.45 15.29 -10.89
C TYR A 347 -1.14 14.72 -10.27
N GLN A 348 -0.69 15.31 -9.15
CA GLN A 348 0.55 14.96 -8.45
C GLN A 348 0.35 14.19 -7.14
N MET A 349 -0.90 14.10 -6.66
CA MET A 349 -1.28 13.37 -5.45
C MET A 349 -2.41 12.40 -5.79
N LEU A 350 -2.44 11.26 -5.11
CA LEU A 350 -3.58 10.35 -5.18
C LEU A 350 -4.82 11.03 -4.58
N LYS A 351 -6.01 10.68 -5.07
CA LYS A 351 -7.24 11.02 -4.35
C LYS A 351 -7.27 10.25 -3.04
N ARG A 352 -7.90 10.84 -2.02
CA ARG A 352 -8.05 10.18 -0.72
C ARG A 352 -8.68 8.79 -0.87
N VAL A 353 -8.22 7.83 -0.08
CA VAL A 353 -8.65 6.43 -0.17
C VAL A 353 -10.16 6.24 -0.01
N ASP A 354 -10.87 7.09 0.75
CA ASP A 354 -12.33 7.06 0.85
C ASP A 354 -13.02 7.36 -0.50
N GLN A 355 -12.49 8.31 -1.28
CA GLN A 355 -13.03 8.67 -2.59
C GLN A 355 -12.75 7.59 -3.64
N LEU A 356 -11.54 7.00 -3.60
CA LEU A 356 -11.17 5.88 -4.48
C LEU A 356 -12.07 4.67 -4.24
N VAL A 357 -12.28 4.29 -2.97
CA VAL A 357 -13.13 3.15 -2.56
C VAL A 357 -14.58 3.30 -3.03
N VAL A 358 -15.14 4.51 -2.96
CA VAL A 358 -16.52 4.83 -3.36
C VAL A 358 -16.71 4.88 -4.88
N SER A 359 -15.65 5.13 -5.65
CA SER A 359 -15.73 5.35 -7.11
C SER A 359 -15.11 4.25 -7.96
N ILE A 360 -14.48 3.21 -7.38
CA ILE A 360 -13.71 2.20 -8.11
C ILE A 360 -14.50 1.49 -9.23
N GLN A 361 -15.81 1.31 -9.06
CA GLN A 361 -16.67 0.72 -10.09
C GLN A 361 -16.73 1.53 -11.40
N THR A 362 -16.41 2.83 -11.40
CA THR A 362 -16.43 3.65 -12.63
C THR A 362 -15.19 3.46 -13.50
N VAL A 363 -14.21 2.67 -13.03
CA VAL A 363 -12.99 2.32 -13.78
C VAL A 363 -12.78 0.80 -13.90
N PHE A 364 -13.80 0.00 -13.59
CA PHE A 364 -13.84 -1.38 -14.06
C PHE A 364 -14.15 -1.43 -15.56
N PRO A 365 -13.71 -2.47 -16.28
CA PRO A 365 -14.11 -2.71 -17.67
C PRO A 365 -15.65 -2.70 -17.80
N PRO A 366 -16.24 -1.97 -18.77
CA PRO A 366 -15.64 -1.56 -20.04
C PRO A 366 -14.93 -0.17 -20.09
N PHE A 367 -14.39 0.32 -18.97
CA PHE A 367 -13.60 1.56 -18.96
C PHE A 367 -12.35 1.53 -19.88
N ALA A 368 -12.02 2.70 -20.45
CA ALA A 368 -10.85 2.95 -21.31
C ALA A 368 -10.67 1.99 -22.51
N GLY A 369 -11.75 1.42 -23.04
CA GLY A 369 -11.72 0.52 -24.21
C GLY A 369 -11.43 -0.95 -23.88
N VAL A 370 -11.10 -1.27 -22.62
CA VAL A 370 -10.94 -2.66 -22.17
C VAL A 370 -12.31 -3.36 -22.22
N PRO A 371 -12.47 -4.57 -22.78
CA PRO A 371 -13.78 -5.24 -22.85
C PRO A 371 -14.39 -5.54 -21.48
N ALA A 372 -15.72 -5.48 -21.36
CA ALA A 372 -16.43 -5.84 -20.12
C ALA A 372 -16.19 -7.30 -19.69
N HIS A 373 -16.34 -7.60 -18.39
CA HIS A 373 -16.19 -8.96 -17.85
C HIS A 373 -17.17 -9.19 -16.68
N SER A 374 -17.93 -10.28 -16.73
CA SER A 374 -19.06 -10.56 -15.79
C SER A 374 -18.65 -10.67 -14.32
N TYR A 375 -17.37 -10.97 -14.04
CA TYR A 375 -16.78 -10.91 -12.70
C TYR A 375 -17.05 -9.59 -11.96
N PHE A 376 -17.06 -8.45 -12.69
CA PHE A 376 -17.29 -7.13 -12.10
C PHE A 376 -18.74 -6.89 -11.70
N ASP A 377 -19.71 -7.61 -12.27
CA ASP A 377 -21.14 -7.50 -11.92
C ASP A 377 -21.41 -7.93 -10.47
N GLY A 378 -20.55 -8.79 -9.91
CA GLY A 378 -20.57 -9.16 -8.50
C GLY A 378 -20.15 -8.04 -7.53
N TRP A 379 -19.66 -6.89 -8.02
CA TRP A 379 -19.22 -5.81 -7.17
C TRP A 379 -20.37 -4.98 -6.60
N LYS A 380 -20.77 -5.29 -5.36
CA LYS A 380 -21.62 -4.38 -4.58
C LYS A 380 -20.93 -3.02 -4.37
N VAL A 381 -21.45 -2.01 -5.06
CA VAL A 381 -21.14 -0.57 -4.93
C VAL A 381 -21.26 -0.11 -3.47
N LEU A 382 -20.38 0.81 -3.07
CA LEU A 382 -20.26 1.34 -1.71
C LEU A 382 -20.67 2.82 -1.69
N ALA A 383 -21.56 3.21 -0.80
CA ALA A 383 -22.05 4.59 -0.74
C ALA A 383 -21.09 5.48 0.08
N PRO A 384 -20.99 6.80 -0.23
CA PRO A 384 -20.22 7.74 0.60
C PRO A 384 -20.63 7.68 2.08
N ASN A 385 -21.93 7.54 2.32
CA ASN A 385 -22.53 7.53 3.65
C ASN A 385 -22.16 6.28 4.48
N ASP A 386 -21.78 5.17 3.83
CA ASP A 386 -21.37 3.95 4.54
C ASP A 386 -20.16 4.25 5.46
N PHE A 387 -19.26 5.11 5.00
CA PHE A 387 -18.01 5.48 5.66
C PHE A 387 -18.15 6.59 6.72
N LEU A 388 -19.31 7.22 6.84
CA LEU A 388 -19.52 8.27 7.82
C LEU A 388 -19.96 7.69 9.17
N CYS A 389 -19.52 8.33 10.24
CA CYS A 389 -19.94 8.07 11.61
C CYS A 389 -20.24 9.40 12.32
N TYR A 390 -21.42 9.48 12.92
CA TYR A 390 -21.85 10.58 13.77
C TYR A 390 -21.58 10.16 15.22
N GLY A 391 -20.45 10.60 15.77
CA GLY A 391 -20.12 10.37 17.18
C GLY A 391 -21.01 11.24 18.08
N ALA A 392 -21.36 10.75 19.27
CA ALA A 392 -22.28 11.43 20.18
C ALA A 392 -21.87 12.88 20.50
N ASP A 393 -20.56 13.13 20.64
CA ASP A 393 -19.99 14.44 20.98
C ASP A 393 -19.55 15.28 19.76
N SER A 394 -19.80 14.82 18.52
CA SER A 394 -19.32 15.51 17.32
C SER A 394 -20.44 15.84 16.33
N LEU A 395 -20.69 17.15 16.18
CA LEU A 395 -21.65 17.71 15.22
C LEU A 395 -21.18 17.61 13.75
N LEU A 396 -19.96 17.15 13.49
CA LEU A 396 -19.41 16.97 12.15
C LEU A 396 -19.29 15.47 11.82
N PRO A 397 -19.65 15.03 10.59
CA PRO A 397 -19.46 13.65 10.19
C PRO A 397 -17.97 13.26 10.23
N THR A 398 -17.65 12.24 11.03
CA THR A 398 -16.29 11.69 11.11
C THR A 398 -16.14 10.49 10.19
N LEU A 399 -14.93 10.24 9.70
CA LEU A 399 -14.64 9.11 8.80
C LEU A 399 -14.39 7.83 9.62
N ASP A 400 -15.25 6.83 9.47
CA ASP A 400 -15.12 5.53 10.13
C ASP A 400 -13.93 4.76 9.57
N THR A 401 -12.79 4.86 10.28
CA THR A 401 -11.53 4.28 9.80
C THR A 401 -11.56 2.75 9.75
N ASP A 402 -12.49 2.08 10.44
CA ASP A 402 -12.56 0.62 10.47
C ASP A 402 -13.50 0.04 9.42
N LYS A 403 -14.61 0.72 9.11
CA LYS A 403 -15.37 0.45 7.87
C LYS A 403 -14.51 0.71 6.64
N LEU A 404 -13.73 1.80 6.62
CA LEU A 404 -12.81 2.11 5.53
C LEU A 404 -11.74 1.01 5.33
N LYS A 405 -11.06 0.58 6.40
CA LYS A 405 -10.13 -0.57 6.35
C LYS A 405 -10.80 -1.85 5.84
N LYS A 406 -12.04 -2.14 6.27
CA LYS A 406 -12.82 -3.30 5.80
C LYS A 406 -13.13 -3.21 4.30
N ALA A 407 -13.51 -2.03 3.80
CA ALA A 407 -13.79 -1.82 2.38
C ALA A 407 -12.52 -1.92 1.51
N VAL A 408 -11.39 -1.32 1.92
CA VAL A 408 -10.12 -1.47 1.20
C VAL A 408 -9.66 -2.93 1.21
N ARG A 409 -9.84 -3.66 2.33
CA ARG A 409 -9.58 -5.11 2.37
C ARG A 409 -10.47 -5.89 1.40
N LYS A 410 -11.76 -5.51 1.25
CA LYS A 410 -12.68 -6.11 0.27
C LYS A 410 -12.24 -5.83 -1.18
N ILE A 411 -11.89 -4.59 -1.50
CA ILE A 411 -11.34 -4.21 -2.83
C ILE A 411 -10.11 -5.04 -3.14
N ARG A 412 -9.14 -5.07 -2.21
CA ARG A 412 -7.90 -5.82 -2.38
C ARG A 412 -8.19 -7.31 -2.59
N PHE A 413 -9.00 -7.95 -1.74
CA PHE A 413 -9.36 -9.37 -1.95
C PHE A 413 -10.01 -9.64 -3.33
N PHE A 414 -10.88 -8.74 -3.79
CA PHE A 414 -11.57 -8.83 -5.07
C PHE A 414 -10.66 -8.60 -6.30
N LEU A 415 -9.60 -7.80 -6.15
CA LEU A 415 -8.62 -7.50 -7.20
C LEU A 415 -7.31 -8.30 -7.08
N HIS A 416 -7.22 -9.24 -6.13
CA HIS A 416 -6.02 -10.03 -5.90
C HIS A 416 -5.77 -10.99 -7.08
N PRO A 417 -4.56 -11.07 -7.66
CA PRO A 417 -4.32 -11.84 -8.89
C PRO A 417 -4.68 -13.33 -8.76
N ASP A 418 -4.41 -13.96 -7.63
CA ASP A 418 -4.79 -15.36 -7.31
C ASP A 418 -6.32 -15.56 -7.08
N LYS A 419 -7.13 -14.52 -7.21
CA LYS A 419 -8.60 -14.56 -7.06
C LYS A 419 -9.34 -14.07 -8.32
N LEU A 420 -8.63 -13.60 -9.33
CA LEU A 420 -9.21 -13.26 -10.63
C LEU A 420 -9.53 -14.55 -11.43
N PRO A 421 -10.60 -14.54 -12.25
CA PRO A 421 -10.86 -15.60 -13.23
C PRO A 421 -9.71 -15.75 -14.24
N ARG A 422 -9.52 -16.96 -14.78
CA ARG A 422 -8.42 -17.28 -15.71
C ARG A 422 -8.73 -16.92 -17.17
N ASP A 423 -9.99 -16.59 -17.44
CA ASP A 423 -10.57 -16.18 -18.71
C ASP A 423 -10.53 -14.66 -18.94
N MET A 424 -10.01 -13.88 -17.97
CA MET A 424 -9.77 -12.45 -18.14
C MET A 424 -8.67 -12.17 -19.17
N THR A 425 -8.87 -11.17 -20.03
CA THR A 425 -7.85 -10.72 -21.00
C THR A 425 -6.69 -10.01 -20.30
N GLU A 426 -5.53 -9.89 -20.97
CA GLU A 426 -4.37 -9.21 -20.39
C GLU A 426 -4.68 -7.75 -20.00
N GLY A 427 -5.44 -7.03 -20.83
CA GLY A 427 -5.90 -5.67 -20.50
C GLY A 427 -6.80 -5.61 -19.26
N GLN A 428 -7.67 -6.61 -19.05
CA GLN A 428 -8.50 -6.70 -17.85
C GLN A 428 -7.66 -7.02 -16.60
N MET A 429 -6.73 -7.98 -16.70
CA MET A 429 -5.77 -8.28 -15.62
C MET A 429 -4.90 -7.07 -15.27
N TYR A 430 -4.45 -6.31 -16.28
CA TYR A 430 -3.69 -5.08 -16.11
C TYR A 430 -4.47 -4.03 -15.32
N VAL A 431 -5.74 -3.81 -15.66
CA VAL A 431 -6.64 -2.91 -14.92
C VAL A 431 -6.80 -3.38 -13.46
N CYS A 432 -7.08 -4.67 -13.22
CA CYS A 432 -7.17 -5.20 -11.85
C CYS A 432 -5.90 -4.95 -11.03
N LYS A 433 -4.73 -5.20 -11.62
CA LYS A 433 -3.43 -4.97 -10.97
C LYS A 433 -3.20 -3.48 -10.67
N LEU A 434 -3.42 -2.60 -11.65
CA LEU A 434 -3.25 -1.15 -11.47
C LEU A 434 -4.17 -0.59 -10.37
N LEU A 435 -5.43 -1.06 -10.32
CA LEU A 435 -6.38 -0.66 -9.28
C LEU A 435 -6.01 -1.22 -7.89
N TRP A 436 -5.48 -2.46 -7.83
CA TRP A 436 -4.92 -3.02 -6.59
C TRP A 436 -3.70 -2.22 -6.09
N ASP A 437 -2.78 -1.84 -6.99
CA ASP A 437 -1.56 -1.09 -6.64
C ASP A 437 -1.95 0.31 -6.13
N VAL A 438 -2.76 1.06 -6.89
CA VAL A 438 -3.22 2.43 -6.50
C VAL A 438 -4.04 2.44 -5.20
N THR A 439 -4.91 1.45 -4.96
CA THR A 439 -5.64 1.36 -3.67
C THR A 439 -4.75 0.89 -2.51
N SER A 440 -3.62 0.24 -2.79
CA SER A 440 -2.63 -0.10 -1.76
C SER A 440 -1.81 1.12 -1.38
N ASP A 441 -1.29 1.89 -2.35
CA ASP A 441 -0.51 3.11 -2.10
C ASP A 441 -1.33 4.16 -1.33
N ALA A 442 -2.57 4.42 -1.76
CA ALA A 442 -3.46 5.36 -1.07
C ALA A 442 -3.83 4.92 0.37
N LEU A 443 -3.80 3.62 0.66
CA LEU A 443 -3.99 3.12 2.02
C LEU A 443 -2.76 3.38 2.91
N GLU A 444 -1.55 3.22 2.39
CA GLU A 444 -0.33 3.53 3.14
C GLU A 444 -0.19 5.05 3.36
N GLU A 445 -0.48 5.88 2.35
CA GLU A 445 -0.56 7.34 2.51
C GLU A 445 -1.55 7.75 3.61
N PHE A 446 -2.76 7.17 3.61
CA PHE A 446 -3.76 7.40 4.66
C PHE A 446 -3.27 7.02 6.08
N LYS A 447 -2.51 5.92 6.23
CA LYS A 447 -1.87 5.58 7.51
C LYS A 447 -0.84 6.62 7.92
N HIS A 448 -0.01 7.07 6.98
CA HIS A 448 1.01 8.08 7.24
C HIS A 448 0.40 9.43 7.67
N SER A 449 -0.67 9.90 7.01
CA SER A 449 -1.39 11.11 7.45
C SER A 449 -1.95 10.96 8.86
N LYS A 450 -2.55 9.80 9.20
CA LYS A 450 -3.07 9.55 10.55
C LYS A 450 -1.96 9.45 11.61
N ALA A 451 -0.73 9.07 11.24
CA ALA A 451 0.40 9.04 12.17
C ALA A 451 1.03 10.42 12.44
N GLN A 452 0.58 11.48 11.75
CA GLN A 452 1.05 12.87 11.90
C GLN A 452 0.03 13.77 12.61
N THR A 453 -1.12 13.23 13.02
CA THR A 453 -2.24 13.96 13.67
C THR A 453 -2.52 13.38 15.05
#